data_AF-A0A7V3VDA1-F1
#
_entry.id   AF-A0A7V3VDA1-F1
#
_cell.length_a   1.000
_cell.length_b   1.000
_cell.length_c   1.000
_cell.angle_alpha   90.00
_cell.angle_beta   90.00
_cell.angle_gamma   90.00
#
_symmetry.space_group_name_H-M   'P 1'
#
loop_
_entity.id
_entity.type
_entity.pdbx_description
1 polymer ?
#
loop_
_entity_poly.entity_id
_entity_poly.type
_entity_poly.pdbx_seq_one_letter_code
_entity_poly.pdbx_strand_id
1 'polypeptide(L)'
;MSNPLLEEIIEEELEKAVEVKDKEALKRYIRIIVNSFSETNDIKDLGYKMNENFKSLGKEVEVISDKISDIKEETKEEIKKVDSEISEIKEEMKNEVSEIREEIKLLIEMMNKRFEEQKEYTDKRFEELMQYSDRRFEEQKEYSDKRFEELIQYSDKRFEEINKRFEEQKEYTDKRFEEINKRFEEQKEYTDKRFEEINRRFEDLIHYSDKRFEEQKEYTDKRFEELIQYSDKRFEDINKRFDDVNKRFEDMNKKFNLLTWLIGIGFTVITVMIAILKFLL
;
A
#
# COMPACT_ATOMS: atom_id res chain seq x y z
N MET A 1 123.12 -68.78 -36.05
CA MET A 1 123.76 -70.12 -36.00
C MET A 1 125.27 -69.93 -36.17
N SER A 2 126.09 -70.36 -35.20
CA SER A 2 127.54 -70.23 -35.31
C SER A 2 128.04 -71.06 -36.50
N ASN A 3 128.89 -70.49 -37.34
CA ASN A 3 129.41 -71.17 -38.53
C ASN A 3 130.70 -71.90 -38.13
N PRO A 4 130.66 -73.22 -37.87
CA PRO A 4 131.79 -73.94 -37.28
C PRO A 4 133.02 -73.90 -38.18
N LEU A 5 132.79 -73.84 -39.49
CA LEU A 5 133.84 -73.76 -40.51
C LEU A 5 134.60 -72.42 -40.44
N LEU A 6 133.90 -71.33 -40.13
CA LEU A 6 134.53 -70.02 -40.02
C LEU A 6 135.29 -69.87 -38.69
N GLU A 7 134.77 -70.46 -37.61
CA GLU A 7 135.48 -70.55 -36.33
C GLU A 7 136.80 -71.31 -36.50
N GLU A 8 136.76 -72.46 -37.15
CA GLU A 8 137.91 -73.35 -37.33
C GLU A 8 138.98 -72.74 -38.25
N ILE A 9 138.59 -72.09 -39.35
CA ILE A 9 139.52 -71.39 -40.26
C ILE A 9 140.20 -70.21 -39.55
N ILE A 10 139.45 -69.38 -38.83
CA ILE A 10 140.00 -68.20 -38.14
C ILE A 10 140.93 -68.65 -37.02
N GLU A 11 140.61 -69.75 -36.34
CA GLU A 11 141.45 -70.33 -35.30
C GLU A 11 142.77 -70.86 -35.86
N GLU A 12 142.72 -71.65 -36.94
CA GLU A 12 143.91 -72.24 -37.55
C GLU A 12 144.87 -71.18 -38.13
N GLU A 13 144.33 -70.11 -38.71
CA GLU A 13 145.12 -68.99 -39.23
C GLU A 13 145.73 -68.14 -38.11
N LEU A 14 144.99 -67.85 -37.04
CA LEU A 14 145.53 -67.09 -35.91
C LEU A 14 146.59 -67.87 -35.13
N GLU A 15 146.41 -69.19 -34.98
CA GLU A 15 147.42 -70.06 -34.38
C GLU A 15 148.74 -70.09 -35.17
N LYS A 16 148.66 -69.96 -36.50
CA LYS A 16 149.85 -69.86 -37.37
C LYS A 16 150.46 -68.46 -37.36
N ALA A 17 149.65 -67.42 -37.19
CA ALA A 17 150.09 -66.02 -37.33
C ALA A 17 150.69 -65.42 -36.05
N VAL A 18 150.29 -65.90 -34.87
CA VAL A 18 150.71 -65.34 -33.56
C VAL A 18 150.98 -66.43 -32.52
N GLU A 19 151.89 -66.15 -31.58
CA GLU A 19 152.15 -67.06 -30.47
C GLU A 19 150.94 -67.14 -29.52
N VAL A 20 150.22 -68.26 -29.55
CA VAL A 20 149.01 -68.48 -28.76
C VAL A 20 149.37 -69.01 -27.37
N LYS A 21 149.26 -68.15 -26.36
CA LYS A 21 149.56 -68.52 -24.96
C LYS A 21 148.49 -69.38 -24.30
N ASP A 22 147.24 -69.29 -24.77
CA ASP A 22 146.09 -70.07 -24.28
C ASP A 22 145.10 -70.32 -25.44
N LYS A 23 145.07 -71.56 -25.94
CA LYS A 23 144.17 -71.98 -27.03
C LYS A 23 142.69 -71.92 -26.67
N GLU A 24 142.34 -72.18 -25.42
CA GLU A 24 140.95 -72.17 -24.96
C GLU A 24 140.40 -70.74 -24.89
N ALA A 25 141.25 -69.79 -24.48
CA ALA A 25 140.92 -68.37 -24.56
C ALA A 25 140.73 -67.90 -26.01
N LEU A 26 141.60 -68.34 -26.93
CA LEU A 26 141.49 -68.03 -28.37
C LEU A 26 140.19 -68.57 -28.97
N LYS A 27 139.85 -69.85 -28.73
CA LYS A 27 138.58 -70.46 -29.15
C LYS A 27 137.38 -69.69 -28.66
N ARG A 28 137.35 -69.32 -27.37
CA ARG A 28 136.25 -68.53 -26.81
C ARG A 28 136.14 -67.16 -27.47
N TYR A 29 137.26 -66.49 -27.70
CA TYR A 29 137.27 -65.19 -28.36
C TYR A 29 136.78 -65.26 -29.80
N ILE A 30 137.26 -66.24 -30.57
CA ILE A 30 136.84 -66.47 -31.96
C ILE A 30 135.37 -66.83 -32.01
N ARG A 31 134.88 -67.71 -31.12
CA ARG A 31 133.47 -68.08 -31.05
C ARG A 31 132.57 -66.89 -30.69
N ILE A 32 133.01 -66.01 -29.79
CA ILE A 32 132.29 -64.76 -29.48
C ILE A 32 132.29 -63.81 -30.68
N ILE A 33 133.44 -63.63 -31.35
CA ILE A 33 133.58 -62.80 -32.54
C ILE A 33 132.67 -63.33 -33.67
N VAL A 34 132.75 -64.62 -34.00
CA VAL A 34 131.94 -65.24 -35.05
C VAL A 34 130.45 -65.20 -34.72
N ASN A 35 130.06 -65.42 -33.46
CA ASN A 35 128.66 -65.26 -33.05
C ASN A 35 128.18 -63.81 -33.13
N SER A 36 129.02 -62.82 -32.79
CA SER A 36 128.67 -61.40 -32.95
C SER A 36 128.45 -61.02 -34.43
N PHE A 37 129.14 -61.69 -35.36
CA PHE A 37 128.86 -61.56 -36.79
C PHE A 37 127.58 -62.30 -37.22
N SER A 38 127.16 -63.36 -36.52
CA SER A 38 125.89 -64.05 -36.81
C SER A 38 124.65 -63.23 -36.40
N GLU A 39 124.75 -62.36 -35.38
CA GLU A 39 123.71 -61.39 -35.02
C GLU A 39 123.43 -60.41 -36.17
N THR A 40 124.42 -60.12 -37.04
CA THR A 40 124.17 -59.26 -38.22
C THR A 40 123.25 -59.90 -39.27
N ASN A 41 123.10 -61.23 -39.27
CA ASN A 41 122.11 -61.92 -40.12
C ASN A 41 120.71 -61.85 -39.51
N ASP A 42 120.58 -61.93 -38.18
CA ASP A 42 119.30 -61.74 -37.48
C ASP A 42 118.80 -60.29 -37.58
N ILE A 43 119.72 -59.32 -37.52
CA ILE A 43 119.41 -57.89 -37.76
C ILE A 43 118.98 -57.65 -39.21
N LYS A 44 119.57 -58.35 -40.19
CA LYS A 44 119.12 -58.28 -41.59
C LYS A 44 117.73 -58.89 -41.77
N ASP A 45 117.45 -60.06 -41.19
CA ASP A 45 116.11 -60.69 -41.25
C ASP A 45 115.05 -59.82 -40.56
N LEU A 46 115.39 -59.21 -39.41
CA LEU A 46 114.55 -58.24 -38.74
C LEU A 46 114.31 -56.99 -39.62
N GLY A 47 115.35 -56.50 -40.30
CA GLY A 47 115.25 -55.40 -41.25
C GLY A 47 114.36 -55.71 -42.45
N TYR A 48 114.44 -56.91 -43.00
CA TYR A 48 113.55 -57.38 -44.07
C TYR A 48 112.09 -57.48 -43.58
N LYS A 49 111.85 -58.08 -42.40
CA LYS A 49 110.53 -58.18 -41.79
C LYS A 49 109.94 -56.80 -41.45
N MET A 50 110.74 -55.89 -40.89
CA MET A 50 110.32 -54.51 -40.64
C MET A 50 109.96 -53.80 -41.93
N ASN A 51 110.75 -53.93 -42.99
CA ASN A 51 110.48 -53.28 -44.27
C ASN A 51 109.20 -53.82 -44.93
N GLU A 52 108.96 -55.14 -44.87
CA GLU A 52 107.71 -55.74 -45.34
C GLU A 52 106.51 -55.27 -44.50
N ASN A 53 106.65 -55.17 -43.17
CA ASN A 53 105.61 -54.62 -42.30
C ASN A 53 105.33 -53.14 -42.62
N PHE A 54 106.36 -52.31 -42.83
CA PHE A 54 106.19 -50.91 -43.23
C PHE A 54 105.53 -50.78 -44.60
N LYS A 55 105.84 -51.65 -45.56
CA LYS A 55 105.12 -51.70 -46.84
C LYS A 55 103.65 -52.09 -46.65
N SER A 56 103.36 -53.06 -45.77
CA SER A 56 101.98 -53.48 -45.49
C SER A 56 101.19 -52.37 -44.80
N LEU A 57 101.79 -51.69 -43.81
CA LEU A 57 101.20 -50.53 -43.14
C LEU A 57 101.00 -49.36 -44.11
N GLY A 58 101.95 -49.11 -45.01
CA GLY A 58 101.80 -48.09 -46.06
C GLY A 58 100.56 -48.34 -46.92
N LYS A 59 100.32 -49.60 -47.33
CA LYS A 59 99.11 -49.99 -48.06
C LYS A 59 97.84 -49.84 -47.23
N GLU A 60 97.86 -50.20 -45.95
CA GLU A 60 96.70 -50.02 -45.06
C GLU A 60 96.36 -48.55 -44.85
N VAL A 61 97.37 -47.69 -44.67
CA VAL A 61 97.20 -46.24 -44.55
C VAL A 61 96.64 -45.63 -45.83
N GLU A 62 97.08 -46.11 -47.00
CA GLU A 62 96.55 -45.70 -48.30
C GLU A 62 95.05 -46.05 -48.42
N VAL A 63 94.67 -47.29 -48.09
CA VAL A 63 93.26 -47.73 -48.06
C VAL A 63 92.42 -46.94 -47.06
N ILE A 64 92.96 -46.60 -45.89
CA ILE A 64 92.25 -45.78 -44.89
C ILE A 64 92.06 -44.35 -45.42
N SER A 65 93.08 -43.77 -46.04
CA SER A 65 93.01 -42.44 -46.64
C SER A 65 91.92 -42.37 -47.72
N ASP A 66 91.84 -43.38 -48.58
CA ASP A 66 90.81 -43.48 -49.62
C ASP A 66 89.41 -43.57 -48.98
N LYS A 67 89.22 -44.45 -47.99
CA LYS A 67 87.94 -44.54 -47.25
C LYS A 67 87.54 -43.24 -46.56
N ILE A 68 88.50 -42.51 -45.97
CA ILE A 68 88.24 -41.21 -45.35
C ILE A 68 87.82 -40.19 -46.42
N SER A 69 88.44 -40.23 -47.60
CA SER A 69 88.05 -39.39 -48.73
C SER A 69 86.62 -39.71 -49.18
N ASP A 70 86.30 -40.98 -49.35
CA ASP A 70 84.96 -41.44 -49.74
C ASP A 70 83.89 -41.03 -48.72
N ILE A 71 84.14 -41.25 -47.42
CA ILE A 71 83.23 -40.84 -46.35
C ILE A 71 83.03 -39.32 -46.35
N LYS A 72 84.10 -38.55 -46.57
CA LYS A 72 84.01 -37.08 -46.61
C LYS A 72 83.18 -36.61 -47.80
N GLU A 73 83.34 -37.24 -48.96
CA GLU A 73 82.55 -36.96 -50.16
C GLU A 73 81.07 -37.33 -49.91
N GLU A 74 80.79 -38.51 -49.36
CA GLU A 74 79.44 -38.99 -49.02
C GLU A 74 78.76 -38.06 -48.01
N THR A 75 79.45 -37.71 -46.92
CA THR A 75 78.95 -36.78 -45.89
C THR A 75 78.63 -35.40 -46.50
N LYS A 76 79.46 -34.92 -47.43
CA LYS A 76 79.24 -33.63 -48.09
C LYS A 76 78.01 -33.67 -49.00
N GLU A 77 77.78 -34.78 -49.71
CA GLU A 77 76.58 -34.97 -50.51
C GLU A 77 75.32 -35.11 -49.63
N GLU A 78 75.40 -35.82 -48.49
CA GLU A 78 74.31 -35.87 -47.52
C GLU A 78 73.97 -34.49 -46.94
N ILE A 79 74.98 -33.69 -46.57
CA ILE A 79 74.78 -32.32 -46.07
C ILE A 79 74.09 -31.46 -47.14
N LYS A 80 74.52 -31.54 -48.40
CA LYS A 80 73.86 -30.81 -49.50
C LYS A 80 72.41 -31.22 -49.66
N LYS A 81 72.12 -32.52 -49.56
CA LYS A 81 70.75 -33.03 -49.65
C LYS A 81 69.89 -32.50 -48.51
N VAL A 82 70.39 -32.55 -47.28
CA VAL A 82 69.69 -31.99 -46.10
C VAL A 82 69.48 -30.49 -46.25
N ASP A 83 70.47 -29.73 -46.71
CA ASP A 83 70.33 -28.29 -46.96
C ASP A 83 69.27 -27.97 -48.02
N SER A 84 69.17 -28.80 -49.07
CA SER A 84 68.10 -28.68 -50.07
C SER A 84 66.72 -28.96 -49.48
N GLU A 85 66.57 -30.04 -48.71
CA GLU A 85 65.31 -30.39 -48.03
C GLU A 85 64.90 -29.31 -47.02
N ILE A 86 65.84 -28.77 -46.23
CA ILE A 86 65.59 -27.64 -45.31
C ILE A 86 65.13 -26.40 -46.07
N SER A 87 65.72 -26.13 -47.24
CA SER A 87 65.36 -24.97 -48.05
C SER A 87 63.95 -25.10 -48.63
N GLU A 88 63.57 -26.29 -49.08
CA GLU A 88 62.22 -26.60 -49.56
C GLU A 88 61.20 -26.45 -48.43
N ILE A 89 61.42 -27.10 -47.28
CA ILE A 89 60.54 -27.00 -46.10
C ILE A 89 60.36 -25.55 -45.66
N LYS A 90 61.44 -24.75 -45.67
CA LYS A 90 61.38 -23.36 -45.27
C LYS A 90 60.50 -22.52 -46.19
N GLU A 91 60.53 -22.78 -47.50
CA GLU A 91 59.68 -22.06 -48.45
C GLU A 91 58.23 -22.53 -48.37
N GLU A 92 57.98 -23.84 -48.19
CA GLU A 92 56.64 -24.39 -47.92
C GLU A 92 56.03 -23.74 -46.66
N MET A 93 56.75 -23.75 -45.54
CA MET A 93 56.28 -23.13 -44.29
C MET A 93 55.98 -21.64 -44.46
N LYS A 94 56.80 -20.92 -45.23
CA LYS A 94 56.59 -19.49 -45.48
C LYS A 94 55.32 -19.24 -46.30
N ASN A 95 55.05 -20.11 -47.28
CA ASN A 95 53.82 -20.05 -48.07
C ASN A 95 52.60 -20.36 -47.20
N GLU A 96 52.62 -21.45 -46.43
CA GLU A 96 51.53 -21.82 -45.50
C GLU A 96 51.24 -20.70 -44.49
N VAL A 97 52.29 -20.12 -43.87
CA VAL A 97 52.12 -19.00 -42.93
C VAL A 97 51.54 -17.77 -43.61
N SER A 98 51.87 -17.53 -44.88
CA SER A 98 51.28 -16.42 -45.65
C SER A 98 49.81 -16.67 -45.95
N GLU A 99 49.44 -17.89 -46.35
CA GLU A 99 48.05 -18.28 -46.61
C GLU A 99 47.20 -18.17 -45.35
N ILE A 100 47.67 -18.73 -44.23
CA ILE A 100 47.00 -18.64 -42.92
C ILE A 100 46.80 -17.18 -42.52
N ARG A 101 47.79 -16.31 -42.76
CA ARG A 101 47.68 -14.88 -42.42
C ARG A 101 46.57 -14.20 -43.22
N GLU A 102 46.47 -14.50 -44.52
CA GLU A 102 45.41 -13.93 -45.36
C GLU A 102 44.02 -14.49 -44.98
N GLU A 103 43.92 -15.79 -44.67
CA GLU A 103 42.68 -16.39 -44.17
C GLU A 103 42.21 -15.74 -42.86
N ILE A 104 43.13 -15.53 -41.90
CA ILE A 104 42.81 -14.84 -40.63
C ILE A 104 42.32 -13.41 -40.90
N LYS A 105 42.94 -12.71 -41.84
CA LYS A 105 42.56 -11.33 -42.19
C LYS A 105 41.15 -11.28 -42.78
N LEU A 106 40.85 -12.19 -43.72
CA LEU A 106 39.51 -12.34 -44.28
C LEU A 106 38.47 -12.68 -43.22
N LEU A 107 38.82 -13.58 -42.29
CA LEU A 107 37.93 -13.98 -41.20
C LEU A 107 37.62 -12.82 -40.26
N ILE A 108 38.61 -12.00 -39.90
CA ILE A 108 38.41 -10.78 -39.10
C ILE A 108 37.50 -9.80 -39.83
N GLU A 109 37.71 -9.60 -41.13
CA GLU A 109 36.88 -8.68 -41.93
C GLU A 109 35.43 -9.16 -42.02
N MET A 110 35.21 -10.46 -42.23
CA MET A 110 33.88 -11.08 -42.19
C MET A 110 33.21 -10.94 -40.81
N MET A 111 33.97 -11.14 -39.73
CA MET A 111 33.46 -10.98 -38.36
C MET A 111 33.05 -9.53 -38.08
N ASN A 112 33.88 -8.56 -38.45
CA ASN A 112 33.57 -7.14 -38.26
C ASN A 112 32.34 -6.72 -39.07
N LYS A 113 32.22 -7.19 -40.31
CA LYS A 113 31.03 -6.93 -41.13
C LYS A 113 29.76 -7.49 -40.48
N ARG A 114 29.81 -8.75 -40.02
CA ARG A 114 28.67 -9.39 -39.34
C ARG A 114 28.31 -8.67 -38.03
N PHE A 115 29.31 -8.19 -37.30
CA PHE A 115 29.09 -7.42 -36.08
C PHE A 115 28.39 -6.10 -36.37
N GLU A 116 28.80 -5.36 -37.40
CA GLU A 116 28.17 -4.11 -37.78
C GLU A 116 26.73 -4.32 -38.26
N GLU A 117 26.48 -5.35 -39.08
CA GLU A 117 25.14 -5.74 -39.51
C GLU A 117 24.23 -6.09 -38.31
N GLN A 118 24.76 -6.83 -37.33
CA GLN A 118 24.03 -7.19 -36.12
C GLN A 118 23.72 -5.97 -35.26
N LYS A 119 24.68 -5.04 -35.14
CA LYS A 119 24.50 -3.79 -34.42
C LYS A 119 23.43 -2.92 -35.08
N GLU A 120 23.49 -2.72 -36.39
CA GLU A 120 22.49 -1.95 -37.12
C GLU A 120 21.09 -2.57 -37.00
N TYR A 121 20.98 -3.90 -37.09
CA TYR A 121 19.71 -4.60 -36.86
C TYR A 121 19.18 -4.38 -35.43
N THR A 122 20.07 -4.42 -34.44
CA THR A 122 19.71 -4.22 -33.03
C THR A 122 19.25 -2.79 -32.79
N ASP A 123 19.96 -1.80 -33.35
CA ASP A 123 19.62 -0.38 -33.22
C ASP A 123 18.25 -0.08 -33.84
N LYS A 124 17.98 -0.60 -35.05
CA LYS A 124 16.65 -0.48 -35.69
C LYS A 124 15.54 -1.09 -34.83
N ARG A 125 15.76 -2.30 -34.30
CA ARG A 125 14.77 -2.98 -33.46
C ARG A 125 14.52 -2.22 -32.15
N PHE A 126 15.57 -1.62 -31.58
CA PHE A 126 15.45 -0.80 -30.38
C PHE A 126 14.65 0.48 -30.67
N GLU A 127 14.93 1.15 -31.79
CA GLU A 127 14.19 2.34 -32.22
C GLU A 127 12.71 2.04 -32.47
N GLU A 128 12.38 0.95 -33.16
CA GLU A 128 11.00 0.50 -33.37
C GLU A 128 10.28 0.23 -32.03
N LEU A 129 10.96 -0.38 -31.07
CA LEU A 129 10.41 -0.66 -29.75
C LEU A 129 10.16 0.63 -28.96
N MET A 130 11.07 1.61 -29.04
CA MET A 130 10.89 2.92 -28.43
C MET A 130 9.69 3.66 -29.04
N GLN A 131 9.59 3.70 -30.37
CA GLN A 131 8.46 4.33 -31.05
C GLN A 131 7.11 3.66 -30.72
N TYR A 132 7.10 2.33 -30.63
CA TYR A 132 5.92 1.59 -30.20
C TYR A 132 5.55 1.93 -28.75
N SER A 133 6.53 1.97 -27.85
CA SER A 133 6.31 2.33 -26.45
C SER A 133 5.77 3.75 -26.30
N ASP A 134 6.35 4.72 -27.00
CA ASP A 134 5.91 6.12 -26.96
C ASP A 134 4.48 6.25 -27.47
N ARG A 135 4.14 5.61 -28.60
CA ARG A 135 2.78 5.61 -29.13
C ARG A 135 1.77 5.02 -28.14
N ARG A 136 2.11 3.89 -27.51
CA ARG A 136 1.24 3.23 -26.52
C ARG A 136 1.05 4.08 -25.28
N PHE A 137 2.09 4.79 -24.86
CA PHE A 137 2.01 5.71 -23.73
C PHE A 137 1.10 6.91 -24.05
N GLU A 138 1.24 7.51 -25.23
CA GLU A 138 0.39 8.61 -25.69
C GLU A 138 -1.09 8.18 -25.79
N GLU A 139 -1.36 7.00 -26.39
CA GLU A 139 -2.71 6.42 -26.48
C GLU A 139 -3.34 6.19 -25.10
N GLN A 140 -2.55 5.65 -24.15
CA GLN A 140 -3.02 5.42 -22.79
C GLN A 140 -3.32 6.73 -22.05
N LYS A 141 -2.48 7.75 -22.25
CA LYS A 141 -2.67 9.07 -21.67
C LYS A 141 -3.94 9.71 -22.21
N GLU A 142 -4.13 9.73 -23.52
CA GLU A 142 -5.33 10.29 -24.16
C GLU A 142 -6.62 9.58 -23.69
N TYR A 143 -6.59 8.24 -23.60
CA TYR A 143 -7.71 7.48 -23.05
C TYR A 143 -8.02 7.86 -21.59
N SER A 144 -6.97 8.02 -20.78
CA SER A 144 -7.12 8.39 -19.37
C SER A 144 -7.68 9.81 -19.21
N ASP A 145 -7.19 10.75 -20.01
CA ASP A 145 -7.66 12.14 -20.03
C ASP A 145 -9.14 12.21 -20.42
N LYS A 146 -9.57 11.51 -21.48
CA LYS A 146 -10.99 11.42 -21.88
C LYS A 146 -11.86 10.84 -20.77
N ARG A 147 -11.43 9.75 -20.14
CA ARG A 147 -12.17 9.13 -19.03
C ARG A 147 -12.30 10.06 -17.83
N PHE A 148 -11.26 10.85 -17.56
CA PHE A 148 -11.29 11.83 -16.48
C PHE A 148 -12.26 12.97 -16.80
N GLU A 149 -12.25 13.51 -18.02
CA GLU A 149 -13.22 14.51 -18.48
C GLU A 149 -14.67 14.00 -18.38
N GLU A 150 -14.94 12.77 -18.82
CA GLU A 150 -16.26 12.14 -18.69
C GLU A 150 -16.71 12.04 -17.22
N LEU A 151 -15.80 11.70 -16.32
CA LEU A 151 -16.08 11.65 -14.88
C LEU A 151 -16.45 13.03 -14.32
N ILE A 152 -15.70 14.07 -14.70
CA ILE A 152 -15.99 15.45 -14.28
C ILE A 152 -17.36 15.89 -14.80
N GLN A 153 -17.65 15.69 -16.09
CA GLN A 153 -18.96 16.04 -16.66
C GLN A 153 -20.11 15.28 -15.99
N TYR A 154 -19.92 13.99 -15.68
CA TYR A 154 -20.90 13.21 -14.96
C TYR A 154 -21.15 13.75 -13.54
N SER A 155 -20.07 14.11 -12.84
CA SER A 155 -20.13 14.70 -11.51
C SER A 155 -20.86 16.04 -11.54
N ASP A 156 -20.52 16.92 -12.47
CA ASP A 156 -21.15 18.23 -12.63
C ASP A 156 -22.67 18.10 -12.86
N LYS A 157 -23.09 17.20 -13.77
CA LYS A 157 -24.52 16.92 -13.99
C LYS A 157 -25.23 16.42 -12.74
N ARG A 158 -24.60 15.53 -11.96
CA ARG A 158 -25.17 15.07 -10.69
C ARG A 158 -25.29 16.19 -9.67
N PHE A 159 -24.29 17.07 -9.58
CA PHE A 159 -24.33 18.23 -8.69
C PHE A 159 -25.44 19.20 -9.09
N GLU A 160 -25.61 19.49 -10.38
CA GLU A 160 -26.73 20.30 -10.89
C GLU A 160 -28.09 19.68 -10.52
N GLU A 161 -28.26 18.37 -10.70
CA GLU A 161 -29.52 17.69 -10.34
C GLU A 161 -29.80 17.77 -8.83
N ILE A 162 -28.77 17.59 -7.99
CA ILE A 162 -28.89 17.73 -6.53
C ILE A 162 -29.29 19.16 -6.16
N ASN A 163 -28.65 20.18 -6.76
CA ASN A 163 -28.97 21.58 -6.51
C ASN A 163 -30.43 21.88 -6.89
N LYS A 164 -30.89 21.39 -8.04
CA LYS A 164 -32.28 21.55 -8.47
C LYS A 164 -33.26 20.92 -7.49
N ARG A 165 -33.01 19.68 -7.04
CA ARG A 165 -33.86 19.00 -6.04
C ARG A 165 -33.87 19.77 -4.70
N PHE A 166 -32.75 20.35 -4.32
CA PHE A 166 -32.66 21.16 -3.11
C PHE A 166 -33.47 22.45 -3.22
N GLU A 167 -33.43 23.13 -4.37
CA GLU A 167 -34.27 24.30 -4.65
C GLU A 167 -35.76 23.95 -4.64
N GLU A 168 -36.15 22.86 -5.30
CA GLU A 168 -37.55 22.36 -5.30
C GLU A 168 -38.02 22.02 -3.88
N GLN A 169 -37.18 21.38 -3.08
CA GLN A 169 -37.49 21.05 -1.68
C GLN A 169 -37.63 22.30 -0.81
N LYS A 170 -36.77 23.30 -1.04
CA LYS A 170 -36.85 24.58 -0.35
C LYS A 170 -38.16 25.30 -0.68
N GLU A 171 -38.51 25.41 -1.96
CA GLU A 171 -39.77 26.04 -2.39
C GLU A 171 -41.00 25.31 -1.83
N TYR A 172 -40.99 23.97 -1.83
CA TYR A 172 -42.06 23.18 -1.20
C TYR A 172 -42.19 23.46 0.29
N THR A 173 -41.06 23.57 0.99
CA THR A 173 -41.01 23.86 2.43
C THR A 173 -41.55 25.26 2.71
N ASP A 174 -41.13 26.25 1.94
CA ASP A 174 -41.60 27.64 2.06
C ASP A 174 -43.13 27.71 1.86
N LYS A 175 -43.67 27.07 0.82
CA LYS A 175 -45.14 26.99 0.59
C LYS A 175 -45.88 26.32 1.75
N ARG A 176 -45.34 25.23 2.31
CA ARG A 176 -45.95 24.58 3.48
C ARG A 176 -45.97 25.50 4.71
N PHE A 177 -44.90 26.26 4.94
CA PHE A 177 -44.86 27.22 6.03
C PHE A 177 -45.88 28.34 5.82
N GLU A 178 -46.03 28.87 4.61
CA GLU A 178 -47.07 29.84 4.28
C GLU A 178 -48.49 29.29 4.54
N GLU A 179 -48.78 28.06 4.13
CA GLU A 179 -50.08 27.42 4.38
C GLU A 179 -50.36 27.24 5.88
N ILE A 180 -49.35 26.83 6.66
CA ILE A 180 -49.46 26.72 8.12
C ILE A 180 -49.75 28.08 8.74
N ASN A 181 -49.03 29.13 8.33
CA ASN A 181 -49.25 30.49 8.83
C ASN A 181 -50.68 30.95 8.53
N LYS A 182 -51.17 30.74 7.31
CA LYS A 182 -52.55 31.08 6.94
C LYS A 182 -53.59 30.35 7.79
N ARG A 183 -53.41 29.03 8.00
CA ARG A 183 -54.31 28.25 8.87
C ARG A 183 -54.30 28.75 10.31
N PHE A 184 -53.13 29.18 10.80
CA PHE A 184 -53.01 29.75 12.14
C PHE A 184 -53.74 31.09 12.26
N GLU A 185 -53.63 31.96 11.25
CA GLU A 185 -54.39 33.22 11.17
C GLU A 185 -55.90 32.97 11.14
N GLU A 186 -56.37 32.04 10.30
CA GLU A 186 -57.79 31.67 10.21
C GLU A 186 -58.30 31.09 11.54
N GLN A 187 -57.52 30.25 12.21
CA GLN A 187 -57.87 29.70 13.53
C GLN A 187 -57.94 30.79 14.60
N LYS A 188 -57.02 31.74 14.56
CA LYS A 188 -57.02 32.89 15.46
C LYS A 188 -58.28 33.73 15.27
N GLU A 189 -58.61 34.09 14.02
CA GLU A 189 -59.81 34.87 13.72
C GLU A 189 -61.10 34.15 14.14
N TYR A 190 -61.19 32.84 13.90
CA TYR A 190 -62.30 32.02 14.36
C TYR A 190 -62.44 32.04 15.89
N THR A 191 -61.32 31.93 16.59
CA THR A 191 -61.26 31.95 18.05
C THR A 191 -61.71 33.31 18.58
N ASP A 192 -61.22 34.39 18.00
CA ASP A 192 -61.61 35.77 18.35
C ASP A 192 -63.13 35.96 18.17
N LYS A 193 -63.69 35.55 17.02
CA LYS A 193 -65.15 35.59 16.76
C LYS A 193 -65.96 34.78 17.76
N ARG A 194 -65.49 33.59 18.14
CA ARG A 194 -66.15 32.77 19.18
C ARG A 194 -66.13 33.46 20.54
N PHE A 195 -65.02 34.08 20.92
CA PHE A 195 -64.94 34.84 22.16
C PHE A 195 -65.90 36.03 22.15
N GLU A 196 -66.00 36.77 21.04
CA GLU A 196 -66.99 37.85 20.90
C GLU A 196 -68.44 37.37 21.01
N GLU A 197 -68.77 36.21 20.42
CA GLU A 197 -70.11 35.60 20.57
C GLU A 197 -70.39 35.19 22.01
N ILE A 198 -69.40 34.57 22.68
CA ILE A 198 -69.51 34.21 24.10
C ILE A 198 -69.76 35.47 24.93
N ASN A 199 -68.99 36.54 24.72
CA ASN A 199 -69.15 37.80 25.44
C ASN A 199 -70.56 38.37 25.25
N ARG A 200 -71.10 38.39 24.01
CA ARG A 200 -72.49 38.82 23.75
C ARG A 200 -73.52 37.97 24.48
N ARG A 201 -73.37 36.64 24.48
CA ARG A 201 -74.27 35.75 25.23
C ARG A 201 -74.21 35.98 26.73
N PHE A 202 -73.03 36.29 27.26
CA PHE A 202 -72.86 36.67 28.66
C PHE A 202 -73.55 38.00 28.97
N GLU A 203 -73.41 39.01 28.11
CA GLU A 203 -74.11 40.29 28.23
C GLU A 203 -75.64 40.11 28.21
N ASP A 204 -76.16 39.33 27.26
CA ASP A 204 -77.59 39.01 27.17
C ASP A 204 -78.10 38.30 28.42
N LEU A 205 -77.30 37.38 28.98
CA LEU A 205 -77.64 36.65 30.20
C LEU A 205 -77.67 37.57 31.42
N ILE A 206 -76.72 38.50 31.52
CA ILE A 206 -76.71 39.54 32.55
C ILE A 206 -77.97 40.39 32.43
N HIS A 207 -78.27 40.91 31.24
CA HIS A 207 -79.46 41.74 31.01
C HIS A 207 -80.78 40.98 31.31
N TYR A 208 -80.89 39.71 30.90
CA TYR A 208 -82.04 38.88 31.24
C TYR A 208 -82.19 38.69 32.75
N SER A 209 -81.07 38.43 33.44
CA SER A 209 -81.03 38.28 34.90
C SER A 209 -81.49 39.56 35.59
N ASP A 210 -80.98 40.72 35.15
CA ASP A 210 -81.36 42.03 35.68
C ASP A 210 -82.86 42.28 35.50
N LYS A 211 -83.39 42.04 34.29
CA LYS A 211 -84.82 42.19 34.01
C LYS A 211 -85.69 41.27 34.88
N ARG A 212 -85.31 39.99 35.01
CA ARG A 212 -86.03 39.03 35.87
C ARG A 212 -86.02 39.47 37.34
N PHE A 213 -84.90 40.01 37.79
CA PHE A 213 -84.76 40.52 39.14
C PHE A 213 -85.66 41.75 39.37
N GLU A 214 -85.73 42.67 38.41
CA GLU A 214 -86.65 43.82 38.44
C GLU A 214 -88.12 43.37 38.47
N GLU A 215 -88.53 42.44 37.59
CA GLU A 215 -89.89 41.89 37.57
C GLU A 215 -90.25 41.21 38.90
N GLN A 216 -89.32 40.43 39.47
CA GLN A 216 -89.51 39.78 40.76
C GLN A 216 -89.64 40.81 41.89
N LYS A 217 -88.84 41.87 41.86
CA LYS A 217 -88.90 42.97 42.82
C LYS A 217 -90.27 43.65 42.74
N GLU A 218 -90.73 44.03 41.55
CA GLU A 218 -92.03 44.70 41.36
C GLU A 218 -93.20 43.82 41.82
N TYR A 219 -93.19 42.52 41.51
CA TYR A 219 -94.21 41.58 42.00
C TYR A 219 -94.20 41.49 43.53
N THR A 220 -93.02 41.45 44.13
CA THR A 220 -92.86 41.40 45.59
C THR A 220 -93.39 42.68 46.23
N ASP A 221 -93.05 43.84 45.66
CA ASP A 221 -93.54 45.15 46.10
C ASP A 221 -95.07 45.22 46.03
N LYS A 222 -95.69 44.81 44.90
CA LYS A 222 -97.16 44.75 44.75
C LYS A 222 -97.82 43.84 45.78
N ARG A 223 -97.28 42.63 46.00
CA ARG A 223 -97.81 41.72 47.04
C ARG A 223 -97.71 42.32 48.42
N PHE A 224 -96.64 43.06 48.70
CA PHE A 224 -96.46 43.72 49.98
C PHE A 224 -97.48 44.86 50.16
N GLU A 225 -97.74 45.67 49.12
CA GLU A 225 -98.80 46.68 49.12
C GLU A 225 -100.20 46.07 49.33
N GLU A 226 -100.52 44.98 48.63
CA GLU A 226 -101.79 44.26 48.81
C GLU A 226 -101.95 43.74 50.25
N LEU A 227 -100.87 43.23 50.84
CA LEU A 227 -100.84 42.79 52.23
C LEU A 227 -101.11 43.95 53.19
N ILE A 228 -100.47 45.11 52.97
CA ILE A 228 -100.72 46.33 53.76
C ILE A 228 -102.18 46.75 53.63
N GLN A 229 -102.73 46.84 52.42
CA GLN A 229 -104.13 47.22 52.22
C GLN A 229 -105.12 46.25 52.86
N TYR A 230 -104.85 44.94 52.77
CA TYR A 230 -105.66 43.93 53.45
C TYR A 230 -105.61 44.09 54.97
N SER A 231 -104.41 44.34 55.50
CA SER A 231 -104.19 44.62 56.91
C SER A 231 -104.97 45.85 57.35
N ASP A 232 -104.88 46.96 56.61
CA ASP A 232 -105.60 48.20 56.88
C ASP A 232 -107.12 47.98 56.89
N LYS A 233 -107.67 47.30 55.89
CA LYS A 233 -109.11 46.94 55.87
C LYS A 233 -109.52 46.08 57.05
N ARG A 234 -108.68 45.11 57.47
CA ARG A 234 -108.94 44.31 58.67
C ARG A 234 -108.91 45.17 59.93
N PHE A 235 -107.96 46.10 60.05
CA PHE A 235 -107.91 47.02 61.17
C PHE A 235 -109.14 47.94 61.21
N GLU A 236 -109.61 48.44 60.06
CA GLU A 236 -110.87 49.20 60.00
C GLU A 236 -112.09 48.39 60.44
N ASP A 237 -112.20 47.13 60.00
CA ASP A 237 -113.29 46.24 60.44
C ASP A 237 -113.21 45.95 61.94
N ILE A 238 -112.01 45.71 62.46
CA ILE A 238 -111.77 45.57 63.90
C ILE A 238 -112.21 46.84 64.65
N ASN A 239 -111.83 48.02 64.16
CA ASN A 239 -112.24 49.29 64.75
C ASN A 239 -113.75 49.46 64.76
N LYS A 240 -114.46 49.14 63.66
CA LYS A 240 -115.93 49.16 63.61
C LYS A 240 -116.57 48.21 64.61
N ARG A 241 -116.03 46.99 64.75
CA ARG A 241 -116.49 46.02 65.76
C ARG A 241 -116.24 46.54 67.16
N PHE A 242 -115.12 47.23 67.38
CA PHE A 242 -114.81 47.88 68.65
C PHE A 242 -115.81 49.01 68.96
N ASP A 243 -116.18 49.82 67.97
CA ASP A 243 -117.21 50.86 68.10
C ASP A 243 -118.60 50.26 68.41
N ASP A 244 -119.00 49.16 67.77
CA ASP A 244 -120.25 48.45 68.09
C ASP A 244 -120.24 47.91 69.52
N VAL A 245 -119.10 47.33 69.95
CA VAL A 245 -118.91 46.89 71.33
C VAL A 245 -119.00 48.06 72.30
N ASN A 246 -118.37 49.20 71.99
CA ASN A 246 -118.45 50.41 72.79
C ASN A 246 -119.91 50.91 72.93
N LYS A 247 -120.68 50.94 71.84
CA LYS A 247 -122.11 51.27 71.88
C LYS A 247 -122.92 50.32 72.75
N ARG A 248 -122.68 49.00 72.63
CA ARG A 248 -123.33 48.01 73.51
C ARG A 248 -122.96 48.22 74.97
N PHE A 249 -121.71 48.57 75.27
CA PHE A 249 -121.27 48.94 76.61
C PHE A 249 -121.97 50.20 77.10
N GLU A 250 -122.14 51.24 76.28
CA GLU A 250 -122.90 52.44 76.64
C GLU A 250 -124.36 52.13 76.93
N ASP A 251 -125.02 51.34 76.09
CA ASP A 251 -126.41 50.94 76.28
C ASP A 251 -126.57 50.07 77.53
N MET A 252 -125.62 49.18 77.81
CA MET A 252 -125.56 48.42 79.05
C MET A 252 -125.35 49.35 80.24
N ASN A 253 -124.47 50.33 80.15
CA ASN A 253 -124.27 51.36 81.18
C ASN A 253 -125.54 52.18 81.43
N LYS A 254 -126.30 52.56 80.39
CA LYS A 254 -127.59 53.26 80.53
C LYS A 254 -128.61 52.38 81.25
N LYS A 255 -128.74 51.11 80.84
CA LYS A 255 -129.62 50.14 81.52
C LYS A 255 -129.20 49.91 82.97
N PHE A 256 -127.90 49.81 83.23
CA PHE A 256 -127.35 49.68 84.56
C PHE A 256 -127.63 50.92 85.42
N ASN A 257 -127.51 52.14 84.86
CA ASN A 257 -127.85 53.38 85.54
C ASN A 257 -129.36 53.47 85.87
N LEU A 258 -130.23 53.04 84.94
CA LEU A 258 -131.67 52.97 85.18
C LEU A 258 -132.00 51.96 86.29
N LEU A 259 -131.40 50.78 86.26
CA LEU A 259 -131.55 49.77 87.31
C LEU A 259 -131.06 50.32 88.66
N THR A 260 -129.90 50.98 88.67
CA THR A 260 -129.33 51.63 89.86
C THR A 260 -130.27 52.72 90.39
N TRP A 261 -130.90 53.51 89.51
CA TRP A 261 -131.89 54.53 89.89
C TRP A 261 -133.18 53.92 90.45
N LEU A 262 -133.69 52.85 89.85
CA LEU A 262 -134.87 52.11 90.34
C LEU A 262 -134.61 51.46 91.69
N ILE A 263 -133.43 50.84 91.87
CA ILE A 263 -132.98 50.32 93.17
C ILE A 263 -132.89 51.47 94.16
N GLY A 264 -132.34 52.63 93.75
CA GLY A 264 -132.29 53.85 94.55
C GLY A 264 -133.68 54.27 95.06
N ILE A 265 -134.67 54.39 94.18
CA ILE A 265 -136.07 54.71 94.54
C ILE A 265 -136.65 53.65 95.46
N GLY A 266 -136.47 52.37 95.13
CA GLY A 266 -136.93 51.26 95.96
C GLY A 266 -136.35 51.35 97.38
N PHE A 267 -135.07 51.68 97.49
CA PHE A 267 -134.39 51.92 98.76
C PHE A 267 -134.99 53.13 99.50
N THR A 268 -135.29 54.23 98.82
CA THR A 268 -135.96 55.41 99.42
C THR A 268 -137.35 55.06 99.95
N VAL A 269 -138.15 54.32 99.16
CA VAL A 269 -139.49 53.87 99.56
C VAL A 269 -139.40 52.93 100.76
N ILE A 270 -138.47 51.97 100.77
CA ILE A 270 -138.23 51.09 101.91
C ILE A 270 -137.81 51.90 103.14
N THR A 271 -136.94 52.90 102.97
CA THR A 271 -136.48 53.78 104.06
C THR A 271 -137.64 54.61 104.62
N VAL A 272 -138.51 55.15 103.77
CA VAL A 272 -139.72 55.88 104.16
C VAL A 272 -140.74 54.95 104.82
N MET A 273 -140.95 53.74 104.30
CA MET A 273 -141.81 52.73 104.93
C MET A 273 -141.29 52.33 106.31
N ILE A 274 -139.97 52.12 106.46
CA ILE A 274 -139.34 51.84 107.76
C ILE A 274 -139.53 53.03 108.70
N ALA A 275 -139.39 54.27 108.21
CA ALA A 275 -139.63 55.48 109.01
C ALA A 275 -141.10 55.63 109.43
N ILE A 276 -142.05 55.34 108.54
CA ILE A 276 -143.50 55.34 108.81
C ILE A 276 -143.87 54.21 109.79
N LEU A 277 -143.34 53.00 109.61
CA LEU A 277 -143.50 51.89 110.55
C LEU A 277 -142.93 52.23 111.93
N LYS A 278 -141.77 52.91 111.99
CA LYS A 278 -141.21 53.45 113.24
C LYS A 278 -142.03 54.58 113.87
N PHE A 279 -142.90 55.26 113.11
CA PHE A 279 -143.79 56.31 113.61
C PHE A 279 -145.19 55.77 113.98
N LEU A 280 -145.54 54.57 113.51
CA LEU A 280 -146.78 53.85 113.81
C LEU A 280 -146.62 52.77 114.90
N LEU A 281 -145.37 52.47 115.30
CA LEU A 281 -144.98 51.72 116.51
C LEU A 281 -144.57 52.69 117.61
#